data_AF-A0A4V0I0C4-F1
#
_entry.id   AF-A0A4V0I0C4-F1
#
_cell.length_a   1.000
_cell.length_b   1.000
_cell.length_c   1.000
_cell.angle_alpha   90.00
_cell.angle_beta   90.00
_cell.angle_gamma   90.00
#
_symmetry.space_group_name_H-M   'P 1'
#
loop_
_entity.id
_entity.type
_entity.pdbx_description
1 polymer ?
#
loop_
_entity_poly.entity_id
_entity_poly.type
_entity_poly.pdbx_seq_one_letter_code
_entity_poly.pdbx_strand_id
1 'polypeptide(L)'
;MGLFNIVRGDTTCPRCGQQIEAEVETRLGWTHELLTLRVGDRYTWNHPEMPSLRPDGGNAAGDGYCECPACRRDFFVRVVVEADVIRRLEPIVG
;
A
#
# COMPACT_ATOMS: atom_id res chain seq x y z
N MET A 1 9.44 11.75 12.77
CA MET A 1 9.38 10.64 11.79
C MET A 1 8.18 9.78 12.16
N GLY A 2 7.27 9.53 11.22
CA GLY A 2 6.12 8.65 11.45
C GLY A 2 6.50 7.19 11.22
N LEU A 3 5.72 6.26 11.77
CA LEU A 3 5.85 4.83 11.51
C LEU A 3 4.93 4.47 10.35
N PHE A 4 5.46 3.69 9.41
CA PHE A 4 4.77 3.29 8.18
C PHE A 4 5.02 1.81 7.91
N ASN A 5 4.04 1.17 7.27
CA ASN A 5 4.23 -0.12 6.62
C ASN A 5 4.67 0.11 5.17
N ILE A 6 5.41 -0.84 4.62
CA ILE A 6 5.85 -0.83 3.22
C ILE A 6 5.06 -1.90 2.47
N VAL A 7 4.46 -1.52 1.34
CA VAL A 7 3.85 -2.46 0.40
C VAL A 7 4.58 -2.38 -0.93
N ARG A 8 5.15 -3.50 -1.37
CA ARG A 8 5.84 -3.62 -2.65
C ARG A 8 4.95 -4.20 -3.73
N GLY A 9 5.06 -3.71 -4.96
CA GLY A 9 4.39 -4.34 -6.08
C GLY A 9 4.51 -3.54 -7.36
N ASP A 10 4.06 -4.16 -8.45
CA ASP A 10 4.09 -3.52 -9.76
C ASP A 10 2.99 -2.46 -9.87
N THR A 11 3.36 -1.31 -10.43
CA THR A 11 2.41 -0.26 -10.78
C THR A 11 2.94 0.60 -11.94
N THR A 12 2.09 1.43 -12.52
CA THR A 12 2.48 2.37 -13.59
C THR A 12 2.65 3.76 -13.01
N CYS A 13 3.83 4.36 -13.16
CA CYS A 13 4.05 5.72 -12.68
C CYS A 13 3.16 6.71 -13.45
N PRO A 14 2.29 7.49 -12.77
CA PRO A 14 1.39 8.43 -13.44
C PRO A 14 2.14 9.66 -14.00
N ARG A 15 3.42 9.86 -13.62
CA ARG A 15 4.24 10.99 -14.06
C ARG A 15 5.02 10.71 -15.34
N CYS A 16 5.47 9.48 -15.55
CA CYS A 16 6.33 9.12 -16.70
C CYS A 16 5.82 7.94 -17.53
N GLY A 17 4.76 7.26 -17.09
CA GLY A 17 4.15 6.12 -17.79
C GLY A 17 4.92 4.80 -17.70
N GLN A 18 6.08 4.76 -17.04
CA GLN A 18 6.86 3.53 -16.88
C GLN A 18 6.21 2.57 -15.88
N GLN A 19 6.27 1.29 -16.18
CA GLN A 19 5.97 0.22 -15.23
C GLN A 19 7.17 0.06 -14.29
N ILE A 20 6.90 0.06 -12.99
CA ILE A 20 7.92 0.03 -11.93
C ILE A 20 7.50 -0.97 -10.84
N GLU A 21 8.48 -1.53 -10.15
CA GLU A 21 8.27 -2.09 -8.82
C GLU A 21 8.29 -0.93 -7.82
N ALA A 22 7.14 -0.58 -7.27
CA ALA A 22 6.99 0.51 -6.30
C ALA A 22 7.18 0.01 -4.87
N GLU A 23 7.79 0.85 -4.03
CA GLU A 23 7.80 0.70 -2.57
C GLU A 23 6.88 1.76 -1.97
N VAL A 24 5.67 1.36 -1.57
CA VAL A 24 4.64 2.28 -1.08
C VAL A 24 4.70 2.36 0.44
N GLU A 25 4.99 3.55 0.95
CA GLU A 25 4.84 3.87 2.37
C GLU A 25 3.37 4.15 2.66
N THR A 26 2.77 3.37 3.56
CA THR A 26 1.35 3.49 3.92
C THR A 26 1.12 3.42 5.42
N ARG A 27 0.05 4.08 5.86
CA ARG A 27 -0.49 3.95 7.22
C ARG A 27 -1.61 2.92 7.31
N LEU A 28 -1.77 2.10 6.28
CA LEU A 28 -2.71 0.99 6.33
C LEU A 28 -2.26 0.01 7.42
N GLY A 29 -3.11 -0.11 8.44
CA GLY A 29 -2.94 -1.01 9.58
C GLY A 29 -2.00 -0.55 10.67
N TRP A 30 -1.50 -1.51 11.44
CA TRP A 30 -0.64 -1.24 12.58
C TRP A 30 0.79 -0.99 12.13
N THR A 31 1.26 0.25 12.28
CA THR A 31 2.56 0.65 11.74
C THR A 31 3.72 0.50 12.72
N HIS A 32 3.47 0.23 14.00
CA HIS A 32 4.56 -0.04 14.97
C HIS A 32 5.32 -1.33 14.68
N GLU A 33 4.74 -2.26 13.92
CA GLU A 33 5.41 -3.47 13.47
C GLU A 33 6.29 -3.27 12.23
N LEU A 34 6.20 -2.12 11.56
CA LEU A 34 7.00 -1.78 10.39
C LEU A 34 6.98 -2.89 9.33
N LEU A 35 5.78 -3.39 9.04
CA LEU A 35 5.60 -4.54 8.16
C LEU A 35 6.08 -4.21 6.75
N THR A 36 6.78 -5.16 6.14
CA THR A 36 7.08 -5.13 4.71
C THR A 36 6.29 -6.25 4.03
N LEU A 37 5.32 -5.84 3.22
CA LEU A 37 4.37 -6.70 2.53
C LEU A 37 4.54 -6.55 1.01
N ARG A 38 3.95 -7.47 0.26
CA ARG A 38 3.91 -7.45 -1.21
C ARG A 38 2.48 -7.59 -1.73
N VAL A 39 2.23 -7.09 -2.92
CA VAL A 39 1.02 -7.46 -3.68
C VAL A 39 0.98 -8.99 -3.82
N GLY A 40 -0.16 -9.58 -3.47
CA GLY A 40 -0.37 -11.02 -3.36
C GLY A 40 -0.32 -11.55 -1.93
N ASP A 41 0.29 -10.81 -1.00
CA ASP A 41 0.35 -11.23 0.40
C ASP A 41 -1.01 -11.13 1.08
N ARG A 42 -1.23 -12.04 2.03
CA ARG A 42 -2.39 -11.96 2.93
C ARG A 42 -2.15 -10.83 3.93
N TYR A 43 -3.09 -9.90 3.98
CA TYR A 43 -3.08 -8.78 4.90
C TYR A 43 -3.43 -9.25 6.32
N THR A 44 -2.54 -8.96 7.26
CA THR A 44 -2.67 -9.37 8.66
C THR A 44 -3.47 -8.32 9.43
N TRP A 45 -4.72 -8.62 9.76
CA TRP A 45 -5.53 -7.84 10.70
C TRP A 45 -5.11 -8.13 12.14
N ASN A 46 -3.86 -7.82 12.48
CA ASN A 46 -3.16 -8.41 13.63
C ASN A 46 -3.11 -7.53 14.87
N HIS A 47 -3.68 -6.33 14.88
CA HIS A 47 -3.61 -5.44 16.04
C HIS A 47 -4.98 -4.90 16.50
N PRO A 48 -5.27 -4.92 17.82
CA PRO A 48 -6.53 -4.42 18.38
C PRO A 48 -6.76 -2.91 18.19
N GLU A 49 -5.71 -2.13 17.90
CA GLU A 49 -5.82 -0.68 17.59
C GLU A 49 -5.97 -0.37 16.08
N MET A 50 -6.01 -1.38 15.20
CA MET A 50 -6.67 -1.24 13.89
C MET A 50 -8.18 -1.05 14.12
N PRO A 51 -9.03 -0.71 13.12
CA PRO A 51 -10.45 -0.97 13.28
C PRO A 51 -10.59 -2.38 13.86
N SER A 52 -11.13 -2.45 15.09
CA SER A 52 -11.02 -3.62 15.99
C SER A 52 -11.64 -4.90 15.41
N LEU A 53 -12.32 -4.73 14.27
CA LEU A 53 -12.89 -5.76 13.44
C LEU A 53 -12.25 -5.66 12.06
N ARG A 54 -11.68 -6.78 11.60
CA ARG A 54 -11.45 -7.05 10.18
C ARG A 54 -12.66 -6.54 9.38
N PRO A 55 -12.47 -5.67 8.38
CA PRO A 55 -13.56 -5.17 7.56
C PRO A 55 -14.38 -6.30 6.95
N ASP A 56 -15.64 -6.02 6.61
CA ASP A 56 -16.48 -7.03 5.98
C ASP A 56 -15.85 -7.52 4.67
N GLY A 57 -15.89 -8.83 4.48
CA GLY A 57 -15.19 -9.50 3.39
C GLY A 57 -13.66 -9.37 3.41
N GLY A 58 -13.03 -8.70 4.38
CA GLY A 58 -11.59 -8.44 4.39
C GLY A 58 -11.15 -7.38 3.37
N ASN A 59 -12.06 -6.45 3.05
CA ASN A 59 -11.84 -5.43 2.05
C ASN A 59 -11.45 -4.10 2.69
N ALA A 60 -10.38 -3.46 2.22
CA ALA A 60 -9.97 -2.13 2.65
C ALA A 60 -9.17 -1.41 1.58
N ALA A 61 -9.06 -0.09 1.73
CA ALA A 61 -8.14 0.73 0.98
C ALA A 61 -7.36 1.64 1.92
N GLY A 62 -6.08 1.84 1.62
CA GLY A 62 -5.22 2.76 2.35
C GLY A 62 -4.47 3.66 1.37
N ASP A 63 -4.38 4.94 1.69
CA ASP A 63 -3.54 5.85 0.93
C ASP A 63 -2.08 5.67 1.34
N GLY A 64 -1.19 5.84 0.37
CA GLY A 64 0.25 5.81 0.52
C GLY A 64 0.92 6.67 -0.54
N TYR A 65 2.23 6.75 -0.48
CA TYR A 65 3.03 7.41 -1.50
C TYR A 65 4.30 6.62 -1.77
N CYS A 66 4.86 6.81 -2.95
CA CYS A 66 6.15 6.26 -3.33
C CYS A 66 6.88 7.20 -4.29
N GLU A 67 8.21 7.05 -4.34
CA GLU A 67 9.06 7.69 -5.35
C GLU A 67 9.19 6.77 -6.57
N CYS A 68 9.00 7.29 -7.79
CA CYS A 68 9.28 6.53 -8.99
C CYS A 68 10.80 6.33 -9.18
N PRO A 69 11.34 5.10 -9.30
CA PRO A 69 12.76 4.88 -9.54
C PRO A 69 13.23 5.38 -10.91
N ALA A 70 12.32 5.50 -11.90
CA ALA A 70 12.65 5.92 -13.26
C ALA A 70 12.71 7.46 -13.42
N CYS A 71 11.71 8.19 -12.92
CA CYS A 71 11.65 9.65 -13.09
C CYS A 71 11.90 10.45 -11.81
N ARG A 72 12.14 9.77 -10.67
CA ARG A 72 12.46 10.37 -9.37
C ARG A 72 11.40 11.35 -8.85
N ARG A 73 10.14 11.18 -9.30
CA ARG A 73 9.00 11.98 -8.84
C ARG A 73 8.13 11.14 -7.93
N ASP A 74 7.69 11.76 -6.84
CA ASP A 74 6.72 11.18 -5.93
C ASP A 74 5.31 11.21 -6.52
N PHE A 75 4.52 10.22 -6.14
CA PHE A 75 3.10 10.17 -6.44
C PHE A 75 2.34 9.41 -5.36
N PHE A 76 1.05 9.73 -5.23
CA PHE A 76 0.16 9.03 -4.33
C PHE A 76 -0.31 7.72 -4.95
N VAL A 77 -0.45 6.71 -4.11
CA VAL A 77 -0.88 5.38 -4.47
C VAL A 77 -1.89 4.91 -3.46
N ARG A 78 -2.97 4.28 -3.93
CA ARG A 78 -3.91 3.56 -3.10
C ARG A 78 -3.54 2.09 -3.05
N VAL A 79 -3.29 1.58 -1.85
CA VAL A 79 -3.13 0.16 -1.58
C VAL A 79 -4.53 -0.43 -1.43
N VAL A 80 -4.86 -1.42 -2.26
CA VAL A 80 -6.18 -2.07 -2.25
C VAL A 80 -6.06 -3.49 -1.70
N VAL A 81 -6.79 -3.77 -0.62
CA VAL A 81 -6.92 -5.09 -0.01
C VAL A 81 -8.32 -5.63 -0.32
N GLU A 82 -8.40 -6.83 -0.88
CA GLU A 82 -9.67 -7.52 -1.13
C GLU A 82 -9.56 -8.97 -0.70
N ALA A 83 -10.58 -9.46 0.02
CA ALA A 83 -10.60 -10.82 0.56
C ALA A 83 -9.34 -11.18 1.37
N ASP A 84 -8.89 -10.26 2.23
CA ASP A 84 -7.65 -10.35 3.02
C ASP A 84 -6.37 -10.37 2.20
N VAL A 85 -6.37 -10.01 0.92
CA VAL A 85 -5.17 -10.06 0.08
C VAL A 85 -4.87 -8.67 -0.46
N ILE A 86 -3.62 -8.24 -0.39
CA ILE A 86 -3.18 -7.03 -1.08
C ILE A 86 -3.26 -7.29 -2.58
N ARG A 87 -4.27 -6.75 -3.25
CA ARG A 87 -4.55 -7.09 -4.64
C ARG A 87 -3.78 -6.25 -5.63
N ARG A 88 -3.63 -4.95 -5.36
CA ARG A 88 -3.04 -4.01 -6.31
C ARG A 88 -2.66 -2.69 -5.66
N LEU A 89 -1.82 -1.98 -6.38
CA LEU A 89 -1.40 -0.61 -6.14
C LEU A 89 -1.99 0.28 -7.23
N GLU A 90 -2.90 1.17 -6.87
CA GLU A 90 -3.57 2.09 -7.80
C GLU A 90 -2.96 3.50 -7.70
N PRO A 91 -2.20 3.97 -8.70
CA PRO A 91 -1.71 5.34 -8.73
C PRO A 91 -2.88 6.32 -8.80
N ILE A 92 -2.84 7.36 -7.97
CA ILE A 92 -3.84 8.43 -8.01
C ILE A 92 -3.40 9.44 -9.07
N VAL A 93 -4.11 9.45 -10.19
CA VAL A 93 -3.99 10.48 -11.23
C VAL A 93 -4.84 11.68 -10.82
N GLY A 94 -4.19 12.84 -10.74
CA GLY A 94 -4.83 14.14 -10.55
C GLY A 94 -4.52 15.07 -11.72
#